data_AF-A0A968ZVZ1-F1
#
_entry.id   AF-A0A968ZVZ1-F1
#
_cell.length_a   1.000
_cell.length_b   1.000
_cell.length_c   1.000
_cell.angle_alpha   90.00
_cell.angle_beta   90.00
_cell.angle_gamma   90.00
#
_symmetry.space_group_name_H-M   'P 1'
#
loop_
_entity.id
_entity.type
_entity.pdbx_description
1 polymer ?
#
loop_
_entity_poly.entity_id
_entity_poly.type
_entity_poly.pdbx_seq_one_letter_code
_entity_poly.pdbx_strand_id
1 'polypeptide(L)'
;MQQIGFRILNDIIWEKPAPPPNLGCRCFIHSTELVLWATKARKGKERYTFNYKEMKAENGDKQMKNVWRMSAPGKDEKLYGKHPTQKPIGLVARCLRASTNLGDLVFDPFSGSSTTGVAALSLGRKFIGCEADLGHVELSIKRLTNPGQIELPSELKQFHLWKE
;
A
#
# COMPACT_ATOMS: atom_id res chain seq x y z
N MET A 1 6.03 11.21 14.49
CA MET A 1 5.28 11.96 13.45
C MET A 1 4.85 13.35 13.91
N GLN A 2 4.12 13.52 15.01
CA GLN A 2 3.67 14.84 15.46
C GLN A 2 4.82 15.81 15.80
N GLN A 3 5.89 15.32 16.43
CA GLN A 3 7.10 16.10 16.72
C GLN A 3 7.80 16.66 15.48
N ILE A 4 7.64 16.00 14.32
CA ILE A 4 8.19 16.45 13.03
C ILE A 4 7.14 17.18 12.17
N GLY A 5 6.05 17.67 12.79
CA GLY A 5 5.08 18.56 12.16
C GLY A 5 3.96 17.89 11.37
N PHE A 6 3.82 16.56 11.43
CA PHE A 6 2.68 15.88 10.80
C PHE A 6 1.43 15.92 11.69
N ARG A 7 0.27 16.10 11.08
CA ARG A 7 -1.04 15.96 11.72
C ARG A 7 -1.65 14.61 11.37
N ILE A 8 -1.95 13.81 12.39
CA ILE A 8 -2.66 12.53 12.22
C ILE A 8 -4.11 12.83 11.87
N LEU A 9 -4.61 12.18 10.81
CA LEU A 9 -5.98 12.28 10.33
C LEU A 9 -6.82 11.11 10.86
N ASN A 10 -6.32 9.89 10.67
CA ASN A 10 -6.98 8.67 11.08
C ASN A 10 -5.98 7.57 11.44
N ASP A 11 -6.41 6.72 12.35
CA ASP A 11 -5.86 5.41 12.64
C ASP A 11 -6.75 4.34 11.99
N ILE A 12 -6.20 3.64 11.00
CA ILE A 12 -6.91 2.63 10.22
C ILE A 12 -6.49 1.26 10.72
N ILE A 13 -7.47 0.44 11.09
CA ILE A 13 -7.25 -0.93 11.55
C ILE A 13 -7.46 -1.86 10.37
N TRP A 14 -6.39 -2.52 9.93
CA TRP A 14 -6.50 -3.65 9.02
C TRP A 14 -6.80 -4.91 9.83
N GLU A 15 -8.02 -5.43 9.70
CA GLU A 15 -8.45 -6.70 10.28
C GLU A 15 -8.24 -7.85 9.27
N LYS A 16 -7.50 -8.87 9.71
CA LYS A 16 -7.25 -10.11 8.99
C LYS A 16 -8.35 -11.13 9.35
N PRO A 17 -9.23 -11.55 8.42
CA PRO A 17 -10.33 -12.48 8.73
C PRO A 17 -9.88 -13.87 9.17
N ALA A 18 -8.73 -14.33 8.67
CA ALA A 18 -8.17 -15.65 8.94
C ALA A 18 -6.69 -15.52 9.33
N PRO A 19 -6.39 -14.96 10.52
CA PRO A 19 -5.02 -14.82 10.99
C PRO A 19 -4.47 -16.18 11.42
N PRO A 20 -3.13 -16.40 11.34
CA PRO A 20 -2.52 -17.61 11.89
C PRO A 20 -2.83 -17.76 13.39
N PRO A 21 -3.11 -18.97 13.88
CA PRO A 21 -3.42 -19.18 15.28
C PRO A 21 -2.21 -18.91 16.18
N ASN A 22 -2.48 -18.47 17.41
CA ASN A 22 -1.45 -18.37 18.44
C ASN A 22 -1.20 -19.76 19.05
N LEU A 23 -0.14 -20.43 18.60
CA LEU A 23 0.20 -21.78 19.05
C LEU A 23 0.68 -21.84 20.52
N GLY A 24 1.11 -20.71 21.08
CA GLY A 24 1.57 -20.64 22.46
C GLY A 24 0.44 -20.53 23.48
N CYS A 25 -0.79 -20.22 23.06
CA CYS A 25 -1.99 -20.04 23.90
C CYS A 25 -1.81 -19.10 25.11
N ARG A 26 -0.83 -18.19 25.08
CA ARG A 26 -0.49 -17.25 26.17
C ARG A 26 -1.02 -15.83 25.96
N CYS A 27 -1.48 -15.52 24.75
CA CYS A 27 -2.02 -14.21 24.40
C CYS A 27 -3.00 -14.31 23.23
N PHE A 28 -3.70 -13.20 22.96
CA PHE A 28 -4.64 -13.10 21.85
C PHE A 28 -3.94 -13.30 20.49
N ILE A 29 -4.73 -13.73 19.50
CA ILE A 29 -4.27 -13.83 18.11
C ILE A 29 -4.06 -12.43 17.55
N HIS A 30 -2.91 -12.19 16.92
CA HIS A 30 -2.64 -10.93 16.21
C HIS A 30 -3.42 -10.86 14.89
N SER A 31 -4.71 -10.53 15.00
CA SER A 31 -5.63 -10.41 13.87
C SER A 31 -5.61 -9.03 13.22
N THR A 32 -4.97 -8.02 13.82
CA THR A 32 -4.98 -6.66 13.31
C THR A 32 -3.59 -6.08 13.08
N GLU A 33 -3.51 -5.11 12.16
CA GLU A 33 -2.36 -4.21 11.96
C GLU A 33 -2.85 -2.77 11.83
N LEU A 34 -2.02 -1.80 12.20
CA LEU A 34 -2.36 -0.38 12.22
C LEU A 34 -1.74 0.36 11.03
N VAL A 35 -2.54 1.16 10.33
CA VAL A 35 -2.10 2.14 9.33
C VAL A 35 -2.38 3.54 9.88
N LEU A 36 -1.32 4.32 10.05
CA LEU A 36 -1.45 5.72 10.45
C LEU A 36 -1.53 6.59 9.20
N TRP A 37 -2.63 7.32 9.05
CA TRP A 37 -2.79 8.30 7.99
C TRP A 37 -2.55 9.69 8.55
N ALA A 38 -1.54 10.39 8.03
CA ALA A 38 -1.17 11.71 8.47
C ALA A 38 -0.87 12.64 7.27
N THR A 39 -0.93 13.95 7.53
CA THR A 39 -0.65 14.97 6.52
C THR A 39 0.33 16.01 7.03
N LYS A 40 1.13 16.57 6.11
CA LYS A 40 1.95 17.77 6.35
C LYS A 40 1.15 19.06 6.08
N ALA A 41 -0.04 18.95 5.47
CA ALA A 41 -0.89 20.08 5.15
C ALA A 41 -1.30 20.85 6.41
N ARG A 42 -0.97 22.14 6.43
CA ARG A 42 -1.30 23.03 7.56
C ARG A 42 -2.81 23.26 7.63
N LYS A 43 -3.40 23.03 8.81
CA LYS A 43 -4.84 23.20 9.06
C LYS A 43 -5.28 24.62 8.64
N GLY A 44 -6.29 24.70 7.77
CA GLY A 44 -6.85 25.96 7.29
C GLY A 44 -6.05 26.67 6.19
N LYS A 45 -4.86 26.16 5.81
CA LYS A 45 -4.01 26.76 4.76
C LYS A 45 -3.90 25.87 3.54
N GLU A 46 -3.71 24.57 3.75
CA GLU A 46 -3.47 23.59 2.69
C GLU A 46 -4.51 22.48 2.77
N ARG A 47 -4.85 21.91 1.62
CA ARG A 47 -5.69 20.73 1.51
C ARG A 47 -4.81 19.52 1.25
N TYR A 48 -5.14 18.42 1.90
CA TYR A 48 -4.64 17.10 1.51
C TYR A 48 -5.66 16.42 0.61
N THR A 49 -5.20 15.49 -0.21
CA THR A 49 -6.07 14.68 -1.05
C THR A 49 -6.84 13.68 -0.19
N PHE A 50 -8.17 13.71 -0.29
CA PHE A 50 -9.03 12.63 0.18
C PHE A 50 -10.16 12.39 -0.82
N ASN A 51 -10.12 11.29 -1.54
CA ASN A 51 -11.11 10.95 -2.55
C ASN A 51 -12.36 10.33 -1.91
N TYR A 52 -13.11 11.15 -1.18
CA TYR A 52 -14.29 10.74 -0.42
C TYR A 52 -15.32 10.00 -1.27
N LYS A 53 -15.57 10.47 -2.51
CA LYS A 53 -16.53 9.85 -3.43
C LYS A 53 -16.12 8.42 -3.80
N GLU A 54 -14.84 8.20 -4.10
CA GLU A 54 -14.31 6.86 -4.39
C GLU A 54 -14.41 5.95 -3.18
N MET A 55 -14.04 6.44 -1.99
CA MET A 55 -14.12 5.66 -0.75
C MET A 55 -15.57 5.32 -0.37
N LYS A 56 -16.51 6.21 -0.67
CA LYS A 56 -17.94 5.96 -0.47
C LYS A 56 -18.45 4.89 -1.44
N ALA A 57 -18.08 4.99 -2.72
CA ALA A 57 -18.46 4.03 -3.75
C ALA A 57 -17.90 2.62 -3.45
N GLU A 58 -16.63 2.51 -3.04
CA GLU A 58 -15.98 1.24 -2.69
C GLU A 58 -16.66 0.55 -1.49
N ASN A 59 -17.36 1.31 -0.64
CA ASN A 59 -18.05 0.81 0.55
C ASN A 59 -19.58 0.77 0.38
N GLY A 60 -20.06 0.53 -0.86
CA GLY A 60 -21.49 0.36 -1.15
C GLY A 60 -22.31 1.62 -0.88
N ASP A 61 -21.81 2.75 -1.36
CA ASP A 61 -22.37 4.10 -1.19
C ASP A 61 -22.53 4.56 0.27
N LYS A 62 -21.77 3.95 1.18
CA LYS A 62 -21.69 4.36 2.59
C LYS A 62 -20.31 4.92 2.90
N GLN A 63 -20.23 5.86 3.83
CA GLN A 63 -18.94 6.41 4.25
C GLN A 63 -17.99 5.29 4.70
N MET A 64 -16.78 5.28 4.13
CA MET A 64 -15.73 4.32 4.48
C MET A 64 -15.37 4.45 5.97
N LYS A 65 -15.29 3.31 6.65
CA LYS A 65 -14.89 3.24 8.06
C LYS A 65 -13.37 3.06 8.18
N ASN A 66 -12.85 3.26 9.39
CA ASN A 66 -11.43 3.06 9.66
C ASN A 66 -11.06 1.58 9.94
N VAL A 67 -12.03 0.68 10.06
CA VAL A 67 -11.77 -0.77 10.15
C VAL A 67 -11.93 -1.40 8.77
N TRP A 68 -10.83 -1.94 8.24
CA TRP A 68 -10.78 -2.57 6.93
C TRP A 68 -10.53 -4.06 7.07
N ARG A 69 -11.55 -4.85 6.76
CA ARG A 69 -11.49 -6.31 6.78
C ARG A 69 -10.95 -6.82 5.45
N MET A 70 -9.70 -7.32 5.43
CA MET A 70 -9.01 -7.76 4.22
C MET A 70 -8.10 -8.96 4.50
N SER A 71 -8.06 -9.94 3.60
CA SER A 71 -7.18 -11.11 3.73
C SER A 71 -5.70 -10.74 3.50
N ALA A 72 -4.81 -11.53 4.09
CA ALA A 72 -3.38 -11.48 3.77
C ALA A 72 -3.13 -11.88 2.29
N PRO A 73 -1.95 -11.57 1.72
CA PRO A 73 -1.70 -11.84 0.31
C PRO A 73 -1.87 -13.32 -0.04
N GLY A 74 -2.65 -13.58 -1.08
CA GLY A 74 -2.91 -14.92 -1.61
C GLY A 74 -1.68 -15.55 -2.29
N LYS A 75 -1.87 -16.74 -2.87
CA LYS A 75 -0.83 -17.41 -3.66
C LYS A 75 -0.50 -16.62 -4.94
N ASP A 76 -1.53 -16.03 -5.55
CA ASP A 76 -1.43 -15.28 -6.80
C ASP A 76 -0.51 -14.06 -6.65
N GLU A 77 -0.59 -13.35 -5.53
CA GLU A 77 0.28 -12.20 -5.24
C GLU A 77 1.75 -12.60 -4.98
N LYS A 78 2.04 -13.89 -4.81
CA LYS A 78 3.36 -14.44 -4.47
C LYS A 78 4.00 -15.23 -5.62
N LEU A 79 3.43 -15.15 -6.84
CA LEU A 79 3.85 -15.92 -8.00
C LEU A 79 5.36 -15.76 -8.33
N TYR A 80 5.89 -14.55 -8.13
CA TYR A 80 7.27 -14.21 -8.49
C TYR A 80 8.29 -14.47 -7.36
N GLY A 81 7.83 -14.93 -6.21
CA GLY A 81 8.64 -15.14 -5.01
C GLY A 81 7.93 -14.67 -3.74
N LYS A 82 8.44 -15.10 -2.59
CA LYS A 82 7.85 -14.82 -1.28
C LYS A 82 8.69 -13.80 -0.52
N HIS A 83 8.11 -12.64 -0.22
CA HIS A 83 8.65 -11.74 0.81
C HIS A 83 7.98 -12.07 2.16
N PRO A 84 8.73 -12.18 3.28
CA PRO A 84 8.18 -12.60 4.57
C PRO A 84 6.99 -11.77 5.05
N THR A 85 7.04 -10.45 4.80
CA THR A 85 6.06 -9.47 5.29
C THR A 85 5.31 -8.74 4.16
N GLN A 86 5.15 -9.38 2.99
CA GLN A 86 4.42 -8.80 1.87
C GLN A 86 3.02 -8.32 2.30
N LYS A 87 2.67 -7.08 1.96
CA LYS A 87 1.32 -6.53 2.17
C LYS A 87 0.39 -6.87 1.01
N PRO A 88 -0.94 -6.99 1.24
CA PRO A 88 -1.91 -7.20 0.18
C PRO A 88 -1.94 -5.99 -0.76
N ILE A 89 -1.93 -6.23 -2.07
CA ILE A 89 -2.05 -5.15 -3.07
C ILE A 89 -3.33 -4.34 -2.85
N GLY A 90 -4.45 -4.99 -2.55
CA GLY A 90 -5.73 -4.32 -2.30
C GLY A 90 -5.68 -3.32 -1.13
N LEU A 91 -4.94 -3.65 -0.07
CA LEU A 91 -4.78 -2.76 1.09
C LEU A 91 -4.06 -1.47 0.69
N VAL A 92 -2.94 -1.62 -0.01
CA VAL A 92 -2.13 -0.47 -0.46
C VAL A 92 -2.87 0.32 -1.53
N ALA A 93 -3.53 -0.35 -2.48
CA ALA A 93 -4.34 0.28 -3.51
C ALA A 93 -5.47 1.14 -2.91
N ARG A 94 -6.14 0.67 -1.85
CA ARG A 94 -7.14 1.49 -1.13
C ARG A 94 -6.51 2.73 -0.51
N CYS A 95 -5.35 2.61 0.15
CA CYS A 95 -4.62 3.77 0.68
C CYS A 95 -4.31 4.79 -0.43
N LEU A 96 -3.82 4.32 -1.58
CA LEU A 96 -3.46 5.18 -2.71
C LEU A 96 -4.69 5.83 -3.35
N ARG A 97 -5.77 5.09 -3.62
CA ARG A 97 -7.03 5.68 -4.12
C ARG A 97 -7.57 6.72 -3.17
N ALA A 98 -7.51 6.48 -1.86
CA ALA A 98 -7.99 7.43 -0.87
C ALA A 98 -7.19 8.73 -0.89
N SER A 99 -5.88 8.69 -1.15
CA SER A 99 -4.95 9.79 -0.84
C SER A 99 -4.15 10.34 -2.02
N THR A 100 -4.37 9.86 -3.25
CA THR A 100 -3.64 10.28 -4.46
C THR A 100 -4.56 10.37 -5.67
N ASN A 101 -4.18 11.18 -6.65
CA ASN A 101 -4.81 11.31 -7.96
C ASN A 101 -3.99 10.63 -9.06
N LEU A 102 -4.57 10.51 -10.26
CA LEU A 102 -3.84 10.02 -11.44
C LEU A 102 -2.57 10.86 -11.67
N GLY A 103 -1.45 10.19 -11.94
CA GLY A 103 -0.16 10.85 -12.20
C GLY A 103 0.62 11.31 -10.97
N ASP A 104 0.03 11.27 -9.76
CA ASP A 104 0.74 11.58 -8.51
C ASP A 104 1.93 10.62 -8.30
N LEU A 105 2.97 11.11 -7.64
CA LEU A 105 4.14 10.32 -7.28
C LEU A 105 3.99 9.71 -5.88
N VAL A 106 4.11 8.38 -5.81
CA VAL A 106 4.12 7.61 -4.57
C VAL A 106 5.55 7.23 -4.22
N PHE A 107 5.97 7.54 -3.01
CA PHE A 107 7.29 7.17 -2.48
C PHE A 107 7.17 6.11 -1.38
N ASP A 108 7.94 5.04 -1.48
CA ASP A 108 8.04 3.99 -0.47
C ASP A 108 9.50 3.73 -0.08
N PRO A 109 9.96 4.20 1.10
CA PRO A 109 11.34 4.02 1.54
C PRO A 109 11.66 2.58 1.98
N PHE A 110 10.65 1.70 2.11
CA PHE A 110 10.79 0.30 2.55
C PHE A 110 10.02 -0.62 1.60
N SER A 111 10.33 -0.50 0.31
CA SER A 111 9.51 -1.07 -0.75
C SER A 111 9.46 -2.59 -0.75
N GLY A 112 10.46 -3.30 -0.19
CA GLY A 112 10.47 -4.75 -0.08
C GLY A 112 10.33 -5.42 -1.44
N SER A 113 9.21 -6.13 -1.63
CA SER A 113 8.83 -6.73 -2.92
C SER A 113 8.00 -5.80 -3.81
N SER A 114 7.97 -4.50 -3.54
CA SER A 114 7.27 -3.46 -4.30
C SER A 114 5.75 -3.62 -4.41
N THR A 115 5.07 -4.08 -3.36
CA THR A 115 3.59 -4.05 -3.33
C THR A 115 3.07 -2.62 -3.58
N THR A 116 3.73 -1.59 -3.04
CA THR A 116 3.36 -0.20 -3.28
C THR A 116 3.53 0.21 -4.73
N GLY A 117 4.63 -0.19 -5.39
CA GLY A 117 4.85 0.10 -6.80
C GLY A 117 3.82 -0.58 -7.70
N VAL A 118 3.54 -1.86 -7.44
CA VAL A 118 2.50 -2.64 -8.12
C VAL A 118 1.12 -1.96 -7.97
N ALA A 119 0.75 -1.52 -6.78
CA ALA A 119 -0.50 -0.80 -6.52
C ALA A 119 -0.53 0.59 -7.17
N ALA A 120 0.57 1.36 -7.11
CA ALA A 120 0.64 2.70 -7.68
C ALA A 120 0.50 2.67 -9.21
N LEU A 121 1.27 1.82 -9.88
CA LEU A 121 1.29 1.73 -11.33
C LEU A 121 -0.06 1.21 -11.89
N SER A 122 -0.70 0.24 -11.22
CA SER A 122 -2.04 -0.24 -11.62
C SER A 122 -3.13 0.84 -11.52
N LEU A 123 -2.92 1.83 -10.67
CA LEU A 123 -3.79 2.98 -10.52
C LEU A 123 -3.36 4.17 -11.41
N GLY A 124 -2.33 4.02 -12.25
CA GLY A 124 -1.81 5.11 -13.09
C GLY A 124 -1.10 6.21 -12.28
N ARG A 125 -0.54 5.87 -11.12
CA ARG A 125 0.35 6.74 -10.34
C ARG A 125 1.80 6.43 -10.68
N LYS A 126 2.70 7.38 -10.45
CA LYS A 126 4.15 7.18 -10.53
C LYS A 126 4.65 6.57 -9.21
N PHE A 127 5.79 5.88 -9.24
CA PHE A 127 6.34 5.22 -8.07
C PHE A 127 7.86 5.37 -7.98
N ILE A 128 8.36 5.62 -6.77
CA ILE A 128 9.76 5.49 -6.39
C ILE A 128 9.81 4.62 -5.12
N GLY A 129 10.61 3.56 -5.15
CA GLY A 129 10.82 2.66 -4.03
C GLY A 129 12.30 2.59 -3.66
N CYS A 130 12.61 2.52 -2.37
CA CYS A 130 13.93 2.15 -1.86
C CYS A 130 13.85 0.78 -1.19
N GLU A 131 14.90 -0.03 -1.36
CA GLU A 131 15.05 -1.31 -0.68
C GLU A 131 16.54 -1.59 -0.51
N ALA A 132 16.94 -2.03 0.68
CA ALA A 132 18.34 -2.27 1.02
C ALA A 132 18.77 -3.71 0.70
N ASP A 133 17.84 -4.67 0.76
CA ASP A 133 18.11 -6.07 0.44
C ASP A 133 18.05 -6.30 -1.07
N LEU A 134 19.18 -6.71 -1.65
CA LEU A 134 19.29 -6.95 -3.10
C LEU A 134 18.36 -8.07 -3.59
N GLY A 135 18.10 -9.10 -2.77
CA GLY A 135 17.17 -10.18 -3.12
C GLY A 135 15.73 -9.68 -3.22
N HIS A 136 15.33 -8.77 -2.33
CA HIS A 136 14.04 -8.07 -2.40
C HIS A 136 13.96 -7.09 -3.58
N VAL A 137 15.06 -6.41 -3.92
CA VAL A 137 15.15 -5.58 -5.14
C VAL A 137 14.92 -6.43 -6.40
N GLU A 138 15.56 -7.59 -6.50
CA GLU A 138 15.35 -8.51 -7.64
C GLU A 138 13.90 -8.99 -7.72
N LEU A 139 13.28 -9.35 -6.59
CA LEU A 139 11.88 -9.72 -6.53
C LEU A 139 10.96 -8.57 -6.96
N SER A 140 11.27 -7.34 -6.52
CA SER A 140 10.59 -6.12 -6.92
C SER A 140 10.64 -5.91 -8.43
N ILE A 141 11.82 -6.03 -9.04
CA ILE A 141 12.01 -5.91 -10.49
C ILE A 141 11.13 -6.93 -11.21
N LYS A 142 11.20 -8.22 -10.82
CA LYS A 142 10.39 -9.29 -11.44
C LYS A 142 8.89 -8.97 -11.41
N ARG A 143 8.38 -8.46 -10.28
CA ARG A 143 6.97 -8.10 -10.12
C ARG A 143 6.56 -6.89 -10.96
N LEU A 144 7.45 -5.90 -11.09
CA LEU A 144 7.16 -4.66 -11.82
C LEU A 144 7.31 -4.83 -13.35
N THR A 145 8.22 -5.69 -13.81
CA THR A 145 8.46 -5.91 -15.25
C THR A 145 7.57 -6.99 -15.86
N ASN A 146 7.10 -7.95 -15.05
CA ASN A 146 6.14 -8.97 -15.47
C ASN A 146 4.82 -8.72 -14.76
N PRO A 147 4.05 -7.70 -15.16
CA PRO A 147 2.88 -7.30 -14.41
C PRO A 147 1.87 -8.45 -14.31
N GLY A 148 1.77 -9.35 -15.31
CA GLY A 148 1.05 -10.64 -15.33
C GLY A 148 -0.45 -10.65 -14.96
N GLN A 149 -0.92 -9.59 -14.30
CA GLN A 149 -2.15 -9.40 -13.55
C GLN A 149 -2.55 -7.91 -13.49
N ILE A 150 -1.77 -6.99 -14.07
CA ILE A 150 -2.04 -5.55 -14.07
C ILE A 150 -1.88 -5.03 -15.49
N GLU A 151 -2.94 -4.47 -16.06
CA GLU A 151 -2.83 -3.61 -17.23
C GLU A 151 -2.11 -2.32 -16.82
N LEU A 152 -0.84 -2.23 -17.20
CA LEU A 152 -0.09 -0.99 -17.09
C LEU A 152 -0.45 -0.09 -18.28
N PRO A 153 -0.76 1.20 -18.07
CA PRO A 153 -0.83 2.16 -19.16
C PRO A 153 0.46 2.11 -19.99
N SER A 154 0.32 2.03 -21.32
CA SER A 154 1.44 1.89 -22.26
C SER A 154 2.54 2.95 -22.09
N GLU A 155 2.16 4.12 -21.61
CA GLU A 155 3.01 5.31 -21.39
C GLU A 155 3.90 5.24 -20.14
N LEU A 156 3.64 4.33 -19.19
CA LEU A 156 4.34 4.26 -17.89
C LEU A 156 5.52 3.26 -17.85
N LYS A 157 5.96 2.73 -18.99
CA LYS A 157 7.04 1.71 -19.08
C LYS A 157 8.45 2.31 -19.11
N GLN A 158 8.78 3.26 -18.24
CA GLN A 158 10.15 3.73 -18.08
C GLN A 158 10.67 3.41 -16.68
N PHE A 159 11.39 2.30 -16.57
CA PHE A 159 12.04 1.88 -15.33
C PHE A 159 13.48 2.40 -15.32
N HIS A 160 13.82 3.26 -14.36
CA HIS A 160 15.19 3.67 -14.12
C HIS A 160 15.68 2.99 -12.84
N LEU A 161 16.55 1.98 -13.02
CA LEU A 161 17.25 1.32 -11.93
C LEU A 161 18.54 2.11 -11.67
N TRP A 162 18.62 2.72 -10.49
CA TRP A 162 19.86 3.29 -9.99
C TRP A 162 20.61 2.18 -9.25
N LYS A 163 21.74 1.75 -9.81
CA LYS A 163 22.72 0.90 -9.13
C LYS A 163 23.98 1.74 -8.97
N GLU A 164 24.47 1.89 -7.75
CA GLU A 164 25.82 2.40 -7.48
C GLU A 164 26.88 1.40 -7.95
#